data_AF-A0A354USQ6-F1
#
_entry.id   AF-A0A354USQ6-F1
#
_cell.length_a   1.000
_cell.length_b   1.000
_cell.length_c   1.000
_cell.angle_alpha   90.00
_cell.angle_beta   90.00
_cell.angle_gamma   90.00
#
_symmetry.space_group_name_H-M   'P 1'
#
loop_
_entity.id
_entity.type
_entity.pdbx_description
1 polymer ?
#
loop_
_entity_poly.entity_id
_entity_poly.type
_entity_poly.pdbx_seq_one_letter_code
_entity_poly.pdbx_strand_id
1 'polypeptide(L)'
;MQNFVIQFTNPWFLLLLIPAAFFTFFPYFRLAKRYRRTRNRITSLVLHSLVMIMAISLLAGTTFAYSIPNKENEIIILVDVSETMDNSADYDGEITAEKIKQRDKFVSDVINEADGQNFKIAVVTFGFDQ
;
A
#
# COMPACT_ATOMS: atom_id res chain seq x y z
N MET A 1 -4.00 6.44 -2.08
CA MET A 1 -4.54 5.07 -2.14
C MET A 1 -4.71 4.72 -3.60
N GLN A 2 -3.89 3.80 -4.12
CA GLN A 2 -4.03 3.29 -5.48
C GLN A 2 -4.56 1.84 -5.41
N ASN A 3 -5.29 1.39 -6.42
CA ASN A 3 -5.82 0.02 -6.51
C ASN A 3 -6.66 -0.41 -5.29
N PHE A 4 -7.71 0.35 -4.97
CA PHE A 4 -8.64 -0.03 -3.91
C PHE A 4 -9.52 -1.19 -4.36
N VAL A 5 -9.41 -2.33 -3.70
CA VAL A 5 -10.19 -3.54 -3.98
C VAL A 5 -10.76 -4.08 -2.67
N ILE A 6 -12.06 -4.38 -2.69
CA ILE A 6 -12.73 -5.09 -1.60
C ILE A 6 -12.54 -6.57 -1.84
N GLN A 7 -11.91 -7.26 -0.91
CA GLN A 7 -11.70 -8.70 -0.95
C GLN A 7 -12.57 -9.38 0.10
N PHE A 8 -12.95 -10.62 -0.17
CA PHE A 8 -13.76 -11.44 0.73
C PHE A 8 -13.07 -12.79 0.89
N THR A 9 -12.78 -13.19 2.13
CA THR A 9 -12.18 -14.50 2.40
C THR A 9 -13.11 -15.65 2.01
N ASN A 10 -14.42 -15.49 2.26
CA ASN A 10 -15.44 -16.51 1.98
C ASN A 10 -16.63 -15.87 1.25
N PRO A 11 -16.53 -15.64 -0.08
CA PRO A 11 -17.55 -14.92 -0.84
C PRO A 11 -18.91 -15.63 -0.86
N TRP A 12 -18.95 -16.94 -0.65
CA TRP A 12 -20.18 -17.73 -0.59
C TRP A 12 -21.15 -17.27 0.51
N PHE A 13 -20.64 -16.72 1.61
CA PHE A 13 -21.51 -16.21 2.68
C PHE A 13 -22.31 -14.97 2.28
N LEU A 14 -21.91 -14.27 1.20
CA LEU A 14 -22.71 -13.18 0.64
C LEU A 14 -24.07 -13.67 0.12
N LEU A 15 -24.19 -14.95 -0.25
CA LEU A 15 -25.48 -15.54 -0.64
C LEU A 15 -26.50 -15.50 0.49
N LEU A 16 -26.06 -15.42 1.75
CA LEU A 16 -26.92 -15.29 2.94
C LEU A 16 -27.69 -13.95 2.96
N LEU A 17 -27.27 -12.97 2.15
CA LEU A 17 -27.97 -11.70 1.98
C LEU A 17 -29.36 -11.91 1.33
N ILE A 18 -29.52 -12.93 0.47
CA ILE A 18 -30.80 -13.26 -0.16
C ILE A 18 -31.87 -13.67 0.87
N PRO A 19 -31.65 -14.70 1.72
CA PRO A 19 -32.60 -15.06 2.75
C PRO A 19 -32.75 -13.95 3.79
N ALA A 20 -31.68 -13.23 4.16
CA ALA A 20 -31.76 -12.10 5.09
C ALA A 20 -32.70 -10.99 4.58
N ALA A 21 -32.57 -10.61 3.30
CA ALA A 21 -33.46 -9.66 2.66
C ALA A 21 -34.90 -10.21 2.61
N PHE A 22 -35.07 -11.49 2.27
CA PHE A 22 -36.39 -12.12 2.26
C PHE A 22 -37.07 -12.01 3.63
N PHE A 23 -36.41 -12.41 4.72
CA PHE A 23 -37.00 -12.35 6.06
C PHE A 23 -37.24 -10.92 6.55
N THR A 24 -36.49 -9.93 6.07
CA THR A 24 -36.66 -8.53 6.46
C THR A 24 -37.80 -7.86 5.68
N PHE A 25 -37.86 -8.08 4.36
CA PHE A 25 -38.81 -7.40 3.47
C PHE A 25 -40.14 -8.14 3.31
N PHE A 26 -40.17 -9.47 3.36
CA PHE A 26 -41.40 -10.26 3.23
C PHE A 26 -42.47 -9.89 4.27
N PRO A 27 -42.18 -9.84 5.60
CA PRO A 27 -43.18 -9.40 6.57
C PRO A 27 -43.57 -7.93 6.37
N TYR A 28 -42.63 -7.08 5.94
CA TYR A 28 -42.89 -5.66 5.65
C TYR A 28 -43.92 -5.48 4.53
N PHE A 29 -43.81 -6.23 3.44
CA PHE A 29 -44.73 -6.15 2.31
C PHE A 29 -46.10 -6.79 2.59
N ARG A 30 -46.15 -7.79 3.48
CA ARG A 30 -47.41 -8.43 3.90
C ARG A 30 -48.32 -7.50 4.71
N LEU A 31 -47.78 -6.46 5.31
CA LEU A 31 -48.57 -5.47 6.04
C LEU A 31 -49.32 -4.53 5.10
N ALA A 32 -50.59 -4.26 5.44
CA ALA A 32 -51.39 -3.28 4.72
C ALA A 32 -50.70 -1.91 4.68
N LYS A 33 -50.85 -1.21 3.54
CA LYS A 33 -50.17 0.07 3.24
C LYS A 33 -50.27 1.12 4.37
N ARG A 34 -51.38 1.11 5.12
CA ARG A 34 -51.65 2.01 6.26
C ARG A 34 -50.68 1.82 7.44
N TYR A 35 -50.19 0.59 7.69
CA TYR A 35 -49.39 0.24 8.88
C TYR A 35 -47.89 0.07 8.60
N ARG A 36 -47.46 0.15 7.33
CA ARG A 36 -46.05 -0.04 6.93
C ARG A 36 -45.26 1.26 6.76
N ARG A 37 -45.94 2.41 6.67
CA ARG A 37 -45.33 3.73 6.40
C ARG A 37 -45.11 4.59 7.64
N THR A 38 -45.21 4.02 8.85
CA THR A 38 -44.90 4.76 10.07
C THR A 38 -43.40 4.99 10.18
N ARG A 39 -42.99 6.18 10.65
CA ARG A 39 -41.57 6.58 10.76
C ARG A 39 -40.74 5.53 11.50
N ASN A 40 -41.21 5.12 12.68
CA ASN A 40 -40.52 4.15 13.54
C ASN A 40 -40.32 2.78 12.87
N ARG A 41 -41.22 2.39 11.96
CA ARG A 41 -41.14 1.10 11.29
C ARG A 41 -40.17 1.13 10.11
N ILE A 42 -40.15 2.25 9.38
CA ILE A 42 -39.17 2.45 8.31
C ILE A 42 -37.77 2.53 8.91
N THR A 43 -37.58 3.31 9.98
CA THR A 43 -36.26 3.41 10.65
C THR A 43 -35.81 2.07 11.20
N SER A 44 -36.71 1.31 11.85
CA SER A 44 -36.39 -0.03 12.34
C SER A 44 -36.03 -1.01 11.21
N LEU A 45 -36.73 -0.96 10.08
CA LEU A 45 -36.43 -1.83 8.92
C LEU A 45 -35.09 -1.48 8.28
N VAL A 46 -34.80 -0.19 8.09
CA VAL A 46 -33.51 0.27 7.57
C VAL A 46 -32.38 -0.14 8.50
N LEU A 47 -32.57 0.03 9.81
CA LEU A 47 -31.57 -0.37 10.81
C LEU A 47 -31.30 -1.88 10.78
N HIS A 48 -32.34 -2.73 10.80
CA HIS A 48 -32.16 -4.18 10.68
C HIS A 48 -31.47 -4.58 9.39
N SER A 49 -31.82 -3.95 8.27
CA SER A 49 -31.19 -4.22 6.97
C SER A 49 -29.69 -3.88 7.00
N LEU A 50 -29.34 -2.73 7.57
CA LEU A 50 -27.96 -2.26 7.68
C LEU A 50 -27.15 -3.19 8.59
N VAL A 51 -27.67 -3.53 9.77
CA VAL A 51 -27.04 -4.45 10.70
C VAL A 51 -26.81 -5.83 10.06
N MET A 52 -27.79 -6.37 9.34
CA MET A 52 -27.64 -7.65 8.64
C MET A 52 -26.58 -7.59 7.54
N ILE A 53 -26.55 -6.52 6.73
CA ILE A 53 -25.52 -6.34 5.70
C ILE A 53 -24.13 -6.27 6.33
N MET A 54 -23.96 -5.50 7.41
CA MET A 54 -22.68 -5.41 8.11
C MET A 54 -22.26 -6.73 8.72
N ALA A 55 -23.18 -7.46 9.37
CA ALA A 55 -22.90 -8.75 9.99
C ALA A 55 -22.51 -9.82 8.95
N ILE A 56 -23.23 -9.88 7.83
CA ILE A 56 -22.92 -10.82 6.73
C ILE A 56 -21.61 -10.44 6.05
N SER A 57 -21.35 -9.15 5.85
CA SER A 57 -20.07 -8.68 5.28
C SER A 57 -18.88 -9.04 6.17
N LEU A 58 -19.03 -8.85 7.49
CA LEU A 58 -18.03 -9.25 8.48
C LEU A 58 -17.81 -10.78 8.44
N LEU A 59 -18.88 -11.56 8.37
CA LEU A 59 -18.83 -13.02 8.32
C LEU A 59 -18.23 -13.54 7.00
N ALA A 60 -18.44 -12.83 5.89
CA ALA A 60 -17.79 -13.09 4.60
C ALA A 60 -16.28 -12.75 4.60
N GLY A 61 -15.78 -12.12 5.66
CA GLY A 61 -14.38 -11.74 5.82
C GLY A 61 -13.99 -10.60 4.88
N THR A 62 -14.74 -9.49 4.90
CA THR A 62 -14.38 -8.28 4.14
C THR A 62 -13.03 -7.72 4.56
N THR A 63 -12.11 -7.62 3.62
CA THR A 63 -10.85 -6.90 3.79
C THR A 63 -10.72 -5.83 2.71
N PHE A 64 -10.04 -4.74 3.06
CA PHE A 64 -9.76 -3.64 2.15
C PHE A 64 -8.30 -3.73 1.73
N ALA A 65 -8.07 -4.13 0.47
CA ALA A 65 -6.74 -4.12 -0.12
C ALA A 65 -6.55 -2.78 -0.83
N TYR A 66 -5.50 -2.05 -0.47
CA TYR A 66 -5.10 -0.83 -1.16
C TYR A 66 -3.59 -0.68 -1.13
N SER A 67 -3.04 -0.14 -2.22
CA SER A 67 -1.63 0.20 -2.28
C SER A 67 -1.41 1.61 -1.70
N ILE A 68 -0.51 1.69 -0.73
CA ILE A 68 0.06 2.94 -0.25
C ILE A 68 1.45 3.04 -0.91
N PRO A 69 1.67 3.96 -1.86
CA PRO A 69 3.01 4.17 -2.37
C PRO A 69 3.89 4.69 -1.22
N ASN A 70 5.02 4.04 -0.98
CA ASN A 70 5.96 4.49 0.03
C ASN A 70 6.65 5.75 -0.49
N LYS A 71 6.30 6.92 0.08
CA LYS A 71 6.86 8.23 -0.30
C LYS A 71 8.07 8.64 0.52
N GLU A 72 8.43 7.84 1.53
CA GLU A 72 9.49 8.16 2.49
C GLU A 72 10.64 7.16 2.40
N ASN A 73 10.81 6.49 1.26
CA ASN A 73 12.00 5.68 1.07
C ASN A 73 13.22 6.60 0.99
N GLU A 74 14.12 6.46 1.95
CA GLU A 74 15.39 7.19 2.02
C GLU A 74 16.53 6.23 1.69
N ILE A 75 17.40 6.62 0.77
CA ILE A 75 18.59 5.87 0.36
C ILE A 75 19.81 6.67 0.81
N ILE A 76 20.66 6.05 1.63
CA ILE A 76 21.93 6.65 2.05
C ILE A 76 23.05 5.91 1.33
N ILE A 77 23.79 6.62 0.49
CA ILE A 77 24.96 6.11 -0.23
C ILE A 77 26.20 6.55 0.53
N LEU A 78 26.91 5.60 1.13
CA LEU A 78 28.18 5.86 1.80
C LEU A 78 29.33 5.58 0.81
N VAL A 79 30.13 6.60 0.53
CA VAL A 79 31.21 6.56 -0.47
C VAL A 79 32.56 6.68 0.23
N ASP A 80 33.41 5.67 0.09
CA ASP A 80 34.80 5.73 0.54
C ASP A 80 35.61 6.58 -0.45
N VAL A 81 36.31 7.59 0.09
CA VAL A 81 37.21 8.50 -0.64
C VAL A 81 38.60 8.54 0.01
N SER A 82 38.97 7.51 0.79
CA SER A 82 40.28 7.45 1.45
C SER A 82 41.46 7.42 0.49
N GLU A 83 42.61 7.95 0.94
CA GLU A 83 43.86 7.91 0.18
C GLU A 83 44.30 6.47 -0.12
N THR A 84 43.81 5.46 0.62
CA THR A 84 44.02 4.04 0.30
C THR A 84 43.43 3.61 -1.05
N MET A 85 42.40 4.31 -1.57
CA MET A 85 41.93 4.12 -2.95
C MET A 85 42.82 4.84 -3.97
N ASP A 86 43.41 5.98 -3.60
CA ASP A 86 44.24 6.82 -4.48
C ASP A 86 45.70 6.32 -4.56
N ASN A 87 46.21 5.78 -3.44
CA ASN A 87 47.57 5.29 -3.21
C ASN A 87 47.67 3.76 -3.22
N SER A 88 46.80 3.05 -3.95
CA SER A 88 47.17 1.72 -4.45
C SER A 88 48.27 1.85 -5.50
N ALA A 89 49.45 2.25 -5.03
CA ALA A 89 50.68 2.50 -5.75
C ALA A 89 51.34 1.18 -6.17
N ASP A 90 50.65 0.40 -7.00
CA ASP A 90 51.28 -0.62 -7.82
C ASP A 90 51.22 -0.16 -9.28
N TYR A 91 52.30 0.53 -9.69
CA TYR A 91 52.86 0.67 -11.04
C TYR A 91 52.00 1.12 -12.23
N ASP A 92 50.69 1.33 -12.11
CA ASP A 92 49.82 1.59 -13.27
C ASP A 92 48.68 2.55 -12.93
N GLY A 93 48.91 3.86 -13.13
CA GLY A 93 47.94 4.93 -12.83
C GLY A 93 46.61 4.85 -13.61
N GLU A 94 46.51 3.91 -14.56
CA GLU A 94 45.30 3.64 -15.34
C GLU A 94 44.26 2.86 -14.52
N ILE A 95 44.68 1.90 -13.68
CA ILE A 95 43.80 1.01 -12.90
C ILE A 95 43.07 1.77 -11.77
N THR A 96 43.75 2.73 -11.14
CA THR A 96 43.17 3.57 -10.07
C THR A 96 42.12 4.53 -10.62
N ALA A 97 42.40 5.17 -11.76
CA ALA A 97 41.45 6.04 -12.44
C ALA A 97 40.21 5.27 -12.93
N GLU A 98 40.37 4.02 -13.36
CA GLU A 98 39.25 3.15 -13.71
C GLU A 98 38.35 2.80 -12.51
N LYS A 99 38.94 2.49 -11.35
CA LYS A 99 38.15 2.20 -10.12
C LYS A 99 37.37 3.41 -9.63
N ILE A 100 37.97 4.61 -9.67
CA ILE A 100 37.29 5.87 -9.33
C ILE A 100 36.14 6.12 -10.31
N LYS A 101 36.39 5.97 -11.62
CA LYS A 101 35.34 6.09 -12.65
C LYS A 101 34.21 5.08 -12.46
N GLN A 102 34.52 3.82 -12.09
CA GLN A 102 33.52 2.79 -11.85
C GLN A 102 32.66 3.11 -10.62
N ARG A 103 33.27 3.60 -9.54
CA ARG A 103 32.57 4.05 -8.33
C ARG A 103 31.64 5.22 -8.63
N ASP A 104 32.15 6.26 -9.27
CA ASP A 104 31.38 7.47 -9.58
C ASP A 104 30.25 7.15 -10.56
N LYS A 105 30.51 6.26 -11.52
CA LYS A 105 29.49 5.73 -12.42
C LYS A 105 28.41 4.96 -11.66
N PHE A 106 28.79 4.09 -10.73
CA PHE A 106 27.83 3.36 -9.89
C PHE A 106 26.94 4.30 -9.06
N VAL A 107 27.54 5.32 -8.42
CA VAL A 107 26.78 6.32 -7.67
C VAL A 107 25.83 7.08 -8.60
N SER A 108 26.29 7.47 -9.79
CA SER A 108 25.45 8.13 -10.79
C SER A 108 24.31 7.24 -11.29
N ASP A 109 24.57 5.97 -11.55
CA ASP A 109 23.57 5.01 -12.03
C ASP A 109 22.47 4.80 -10.97
N VAL A 110 22.85 4.71 -9.69
CA VAL A 110 21.90 4.60 -8.57
C VAL A 110 21.03 5.87 -8.43
N ILE A 111 21.63 7.06 -8.57
CA ILE A 111 20.89 8.32 -8.52
C ILE A 111 19.91 8.41 -9.69
N ASN A 112 20.36 8.08 -10.90
CA ASN A 112 19.54 8.15 -12.12
C ASN A 112 18.35 7.18 -12.08
N GLU A 113 18.53 5.96 -11.55
CA GLU A 113 17.43 4.99 -11.39
C GLU A 113 16.42 5.44 -10.34
N ALA A 114 16.89 6.16 -9.30
CA ALA A 114 16.06 6.63 -8.20
C ALA A 114 15.30 7.95 -8.50
N ASP A 115 15.75 8.75 -9.48
CA ASP A 115 15.17 10.05 -9.88
C ASP A 115 13.70 9.93 -10.37
N GLY A 116 13.26 8.72 -10.75
CA GLY A 116 11.88 8.44 -11.17
C GLY A 116 10.91 7.97 -10.07
N GLN A 117 11.39 7.67 -8.86
CA GLN A 117 10.63 6.89 -7.87
C GLN A 117 10.39 7.59 -6.52
N ASN A 118 10.59 8.91 -6.44
CA ASN A 118 10.42 9.72 -5.21
C ASN A 118 11.26 9.21 -4.01
N PHE A 119 12.49 8.75 -4.26
CA PHE A 119 13.43 8.43 -3.18
C PHE A 119 14.10 9.73 -2.68
N LYS A 120 14.29 9.86 -1.36
CA LYS A 120 15.24 10.85 -0.82
C LYS A 120 16.62 10.22 -0.80
N ILE A 121 17.57 10.83 -1.49
CA ILE A 121 18.93 10.29 -1.57
C ILE A 121 19.87 11.19 -0.79
N ALA A 122 20.68 10.61 0.08
CA ALA A 122 21.81 11.28 0.74
C ALA A 122 23.11 10.58 0.34
N VAL A 123 24.07 11.35 -0.16
CA VAL A 123 25.42 10.84 -0.46
C VAL A 123 26.36 11.35 0.63
N VAL A 124 27.03 10.43 1.32
CA VAL A 124 27.97 10.72 2.40
C VAL A 124 29.33 10.17 2.00
N THR A 125 30.33 11.04 1.86
CA THR A 125 31.72 10.63 1.60
C THR A 125 32.49 10.56 2.92
N PHE A 126 33.36 9.56 3.09
CA PHE A 126 34.24 9.46 4.26
C PHE A 126 35.68 9.07 3.86
N GLY A 127 36.67 9.47 4.65
CA GLY A 127 38.09 9.14 4.43
C GLY A 127 38.93 10.22 3.74
N PHE A 128 38.39 11.42 3.45
CA PHE A 128 39.12 12.46 2.70
C PHE A 128 40.40 12.98 3.39
N ASP A 129 40.47 12.90 4.73
CA ASP A 129 41.60 13.39 5.53
C ASP A 129 42.38 12.25 6.24
N GLN A 130 42.25 11.00 5.78
CA GLN A 130 42.91 9.80 6.35
C GLN A 130 43.79 9.09 5.34
#